data_AF-X0SEB9-F1
#
_entry.id   AF-X0SEB9-F1
#
_cell.length_a   1.000
_cell.length_b   1.000
_cell.length_c   1.000
_cell.angle_alpha   90.00
_cell.angle_beta   90.00
_cell.angle_gamma   90.00
#
_symmetry.space_group_name_H-M   'P 1'
#
loop_
_entity.id
_entity.type
_entity.pdbx_description
1 polymer ?
#
loop_
_entity_poly.entity_id
_entity_poly.type
_entity_poly.pdbx_seq_one_letter_code
_entity_poly.pdbx_strand_id
1 'polypeptide(L)'
;MASKKNLFWGKGSVITAEQYLNERKPVIEKCIGCKRIVDEDYCKVYLYPTLKWRLGKCNFNTHCREVPVSGKKKMNALKASRRQARGRL
;
A
#
# COMPACT_ATOMS: atom_id res chain seq x y z
N MET A 1 6.48 34.96 -31.50
CA MET A 1 7.15 33.72 -31.08
C MET A 1 6.89 33.51 -29.58
N ALA A 2 5.81 32.79 -29.24
CA ALA A 2 5.48 32.47 -27.85
C ALA A 2 5.75 30.98 -27.63
N SER A 3 6.96 30.63 -27.20
CA SER A 3 7.28 29.27 -26.78
C SER A 3 7.14 29.20 -25.26
N LYS A 4 5.97 28.74 -24.82
CA LYS A 4 5.71 28.37 -23.42
C LYS A 4 6.65 27.21 -23.06
N LYS A 5 7.77 27.52 -22.39
CA LYS A 5 8.57 26.48 -21.74
C LYS A 5 7.94 26.18 -20.39
N ASN A 6 7.32 25.01 -20.34
CA ASN A 6 6.66 24.41 -19.20
C ASN A 6 7.59 24.40 -17.97
N LEU A 7 7.19 25.10 -16.89
CA LEU A 7 7.64 24.80 -15.54
C LEU A 7 6.95 23.50 -15.09
N PHE A 8 7.61 22.36 -15.25
CA PHE A 8 7.11 21.09 -14.72
C PHE A 8 8.30 20.19 -14.38
N TRP A 9 8.84 20.35 -13.17
CA TRP A 9 9.37 19.30 -12.29
C TRP A 9 10.05 20.00 -11.11
N GLY A 10 9.27 20.15 -10.03
CA GLY A 10 9.70 20.77 -8.80
C GLY A 10 10.83 20.00 -8.13
N LYS A 11 11.69 20.75 -7.46
CA LYS A 11 12.78 20.29 -6.61
C LYS A 11 12.23 19.43 -5.46
N GLY A 12 12.10 18.12 -5.69
CA GLY A 12 11.91 17.15 -4.62
C GLY A 12 13.23 17.02 -3.88
N SER A 13 13.26 17.43 -2.61
CA SER A 13 14.38 17.22 -1.70
C SER A 13 14.74 15.73 -1.69
N VAL A 14 15.94 15.39 -2.17
CA VAL A 14 16.50 14.05 -2.04
C VAL A 14 16.87 13.87 -0.57
N ILE A 15 15.94 13.31 0.20
CA ILE A 15 16.20 12.77 1.53
C ILE A 15 17.25 11.66 1.38
N THR A 16 18.38 11.79 2.07
CA THR A 16 19.44 10.79 2.05
C THR A 16 18.95 9.51 2.75
N ALA A 17 19.42 8.34 2.31
CA ALA A 17 18.99 7.05 2.88
C ALA A 17 19.24 6.96 4.41
N GLU A 18 20.25 7.69 4.89
CA GLU A 18 20.63 7.79 6.30
C GLU A 18 19.59 8.57 7.14
N GLN A 19 19.01 9.64 6.61
CA GLN A 19 17.92 10.37 7.28
C GLN A 19 16.67 9.49 7.44
N TYR A 20 16.42 8.58 6.49
CA TYR A 20 15.25 7.70 6.49
C TYR A 20 15.29 6.63 7.59
N LEU A 21 16.48 6.23 8.06
CA LEU A 21 16.62 5.15 9.06
C LEU A 21 16.44 5.65 10.50
N ASN A 22 16.88 6.88 10.80
CA ASN A 22 16.82 7.48 12.14
C ASN A 22 15.41 7.89 12.60
N GLU A 23 14.45 7.98 11.68
CA GLU A 23 13.10 8.47 11.98
C GLU A 23 12.05 7.37 12.24
N ARG A 24 12.48 6.10 12.35
CA ARG A 24 11.57 4.98 12.58
C ARG A 24 10.76 5.18 13.87
N LYS A 25 9.43 5.11 13.77
CA LYS A 25 8.50 5.22 14.91
C LYS A 25 7.99 3.85 15.35
N PRO A 26 7.70 3.67 16.66
CA PRO A 26 7.19 2.41 17.20
C PRO A 26 5.78 2.10 16.67
N VAL A 27 5.41 0.84 16.80
CA VAL A 27 4.15 0.24 16.38
C VAL A 27 3.01 0.73 17.28
N ILE A 28 1.83 0.93 16.68
CA ILE A 28 0.62 1.40 17.36
C ILE A 28 -0.18 0.20 17.85
N GLU A 29 -1.01 0.38 18.88
CA GLU A 29 -1.93 -0.63 19.42
C GLU A 29 -2.70 -1.42 18.35
N LYS A 30 -3.14 -0.72 17.30
CA LYS A 30 -3.85 -1.31 16.15
C LYS A 30 -3.01 -2.30 15.33
N CYS A 31 -1.72 -2.42 15.59
CA CYS A 31 -0.82 -3.28 14.83
C CYS A 31 -0.25 -4.43 15.68
N ILE A 32 -0.58 -4.50 16.97
CA ILE A 32 -0.24 -5.60 17.87
C ILE A 32 -0.75 -6.92 17.26
N GLY A 33 0.13 -7.93 17.15
CA GLY A 33 -0.18 -9.23 16.54
C GLY A 33 0.01 -9.29 15.02
N CYS A 34 0.63 -8.28 14.39
CA CYS A 34 1.06 -8.38 13.00
C CYS A 34 2.34 -9.23 12.88
N LYS A 35 2.40 -10.20 11.96
CA LYS A 35 3.57 -11.07 11.71
C LYS A 35 4.86 -10.31 11.28
N ARG A 36 4.76 -9.01 11.04
CA ARG A 36 5.85 -8.14 10.56
C ARG A 36 6.42 -7.21 11.64
N ILE A 37 6.03 -7.39 12.90
CA ILE A 37 6.70 -6.74 14.03
C ILE A 37 8.03 -7.47 14.27
N VAL A 38 9.10 -6.70 14.46
CA VAL A 38 10.44 -7.19 14.87
C VAL A 38 10.70 -6.72 16.29
N ASP A 39 11.54 -7.45 17.03
CA ASP A 39 11.77 -7.56 18.49
C ASP A 39 11.83 -6.29 19.39
N GLU A 40 11.49 -5.11 18.88
CA GLU A 40 11.46 -3.84 19.61
C GLU A 40 10.25 -2.98 19.22
N ASP A 41 9.09 -3.60 19.00
CA ASP A 41 7.86 -2.90 18.61
C ASP A 41 7.99 -2.05 17.34
N TYR A 42 8.78 -2.50 16.37
CA TYR A 42 8.93 -1.82 15.08
C TYR A 42 8.34 -2.60 13.91
N CYS A 43 7.81 -1.87 12.92
CA CYS A 43 7.37 -2.47 11.67
C CYS A 43 8.56 -2.68 10.72
N LYS A 44 8.74 -3.89 10.20
CA LYS A 44 9.79 -4.21 9.20
C LYS A 44 9.64 -3.43 7.88
N VAL A 45 8.42 -3.02 7.53
CA VAL A 45 8.07 -2.48 6.21
C VAL A 45 7.86 -0.97 6.21
N TYR A 46 7.35 -0.41 7.32
CA TYR A 46 6.99 0.98 7.41
C TYR A 46 7.77 1.68 8.52
N LEU A 47 8.30 2.85 8.21
CA LEU A 47 8.94 3.74 9.19
C LEU A 47 7.92 4.43 10.09
N TYR A 48 6.78 4.80 9.51
CA TYR A 48 5.70 5.52 10.18
C TYR A 48 4.41 4.70 10.13
N PRO A 49 4.18 3.81 11.10
CA PRO A 49 2.94 3.04 11.15
C PRO A 49 1.71 3.95 11.24
N THR A 50 1.81 5.12 11.89
CA THR A 50 0.70 6.10 12.07
C THR A 50 0.14 6.59 10.75
N LEU A 51 1.02 6.95 9.80
CA LEU A 51 0.65 7.41 8.48
C LEU A 51 -0.10 6.34 7.69
N LYS A 52 0.33 5.08 7.81
CA LYS A 52 -0.33 3.97 7.11
C LYS A 52 -1.75 3.76 7.63
N TRP A 53 -1.93 3.80 8.96
CA TRP A 53 -3.24 3.63 9.59
C TRP A 53 -4.18 4.82 9.41
N ARG A 54 -3.65 6.03 9.13
CA ARG A 54 -4.46 7.21 8.80
C ARG A 54 -5.17 7.08 7.45
N LEU A 55 -4.51 6.46 6.46
CA LEU A 55 -5.05 6.29 5.11
C LEU A 55 -5.97 5.06 4.97
N GLY A 56 -6.02 4.20 5.99
CA GLY A 56 -6.82 2.98 5.98
C GLY A 56 -6.14 1.85 6.74
N LYS A 57 -6.69 0.63 6.64
CA LYS A 57 -6.09 -0.55 7.28
C LYS A 57 -4.74 -0.88 6.64
N CYS A 58 -3.79 -1.38 7.43
CA CYS A 58 -2.51 -1.84 6.91
C CYS A 58 -2.72 -3.03 5.94
N ASN A 59 -2.09 -2.99 4.77
CA ASN A 59 -2.21 -4.04 3.74
C ASN A 59 -1.74 -5.42 4.22
N PHE A 60 -0.80 -5.41 5.17
CA PHE A 60 -0.19 -6.61 5.74
C PHE A 60 -0.81 -7.01 7.07
N ASN A 61 -1.92 -6.37 7.43
CA ASN A 61 -2.62 -6.66 8.64
C ASN A 61 -3.18 -8.09 8.58
N THR A 62 -2.49 -9.01 9.26
CA THR A 62 -2.93 -10.39 9.44
C THR A 62 -4.04 -10.53 10.49
N HIS A 63 -4.20 -9.54 11.38
CA HIS A 63 -5.15 -9.58 12.51
C HIS A 63 -6.52 -8.94 12.18
N CYS A 64 -6.60 -7.90 11.33
CA CYS A 64 -7.86 -7.37 10.78
C CYS A 64 -8.09 -7.85 9.35
N ARG A 65 -7.98 -9.17 9.11
CA ARG A 65 -8.44 -9.75 7.85
C ARG A 65 -9.93 -9.50 7.77
N GLU A 66 -10.32 -8.44 7.06
CA GLU A 66 -11.70 -8.29 6.62
C GLU A 66 -11.99 -9.56 5.82
N VAL A 67 -12.88 -10.40 6.35
CA VAL A 67 -13.45 -11.48 5.57
C VAL A 67 -14.04 -10.77 4.35
N PRO A 68 -13.50 -10.99 3.13
CA PRO A 68 -14.11 -10.41 1.96
C PRO A 68 -15.52 -10.99 1.97
N VAL A 69 -16.52 -10.14 2.23
CA VAL A 69 -17.91 -10.50 1.99
C VAL A 69 -17.90 -10.89 0.54
N SER A 70 -17.91 -12.19 0.28
CA SER A 70 -17.86 -12.78 -1.04
C SER A 70 -19.24 -12.57 -1.65
N GLY A 71 -19.65 -11.30 -1.75
CA GLY A 71 -20.69 -10.85 -2.64
C GLY A 71 -20.19 -11.26 -4.01
N LYS A 72 -20.77 -12.35 -4.51
CA LYS A 72 -20.54 -12.91 -5.84
C LYS A 72 -20.47 -11.72 -6.79
N LYS A 73 -19.26 -11.34 -7.23
CA LYS A 73 -19.08 -10.27 -8.22
C LYS A 73 -19.80 -10.78 -9.46
N LYS A 74 -21.01 -10.29 -9.72
CA LYS A 74 -21.80 -10.66 -10.89
C LYS A 74 -20.99 -10.26 -12.12
N MET A 75 -20.26 -11.22 -12.69
CA MET A 75 -19.58 -11.04 -13.95
C MET A 75 -20.64 -11.12 -15.05
N ASN A 76 -20.67 -10.13 -15.94
CA ASN A 76 -21.54 -10.18 -17.11
C ASN A 76 -21.16 -11.37 -18.02
N ALA A 77 -22.15 -12.05 -18.59
CA ALA A 77 -21.96 -13.25 -19.42
C ALA A 77 -20.98 -13.03 -20.59
N LEU A 78 -21.00 -11.87 -21.24
CA LEU A 78 -20.07 -11.55 -22.33
C LEU A 78 -18.62 -11.51 -21.85
N LYS A 79 -18.39 -10.96 -20.64
CA LYS A 79 -17.06 -10.86 -20.04
C LYS A 79 -16.52 -12.23 -19.60
N ALA A 80 -17.40 -13.14 -19.18
CA ALA A 80 -17.05 -14.53 -18.86
C ALA A 80 -16.65 -15.29 -20.14
N SER A 81 -17.46 -15.19 -21.20
CA SER A 81 -17.18 -15.82 -22.50
C SER A 81 -15.84 -15.38 -23.09
N ARG A 82 -15.58 -14.06 -23.10
CA ARG A 82 -14.31 -13.51 -23.61
C ARG A 82 -13.08 -13.97 -22.82
N ARG A 83 -13.22 -14.27 -21.53
CA ARG A 83 -12.12 -14.82 -20.71
C ARG A 83 -11.87 -16.30 -21.01
N GLN A 84 -12.92 -17.09 -21.22
CA GLN A 84 -12.80 -18.50 -21.59
C GLN A 84 -12.16 -18.69 -22.95
N ALA A 85 -12.49 -17.82 -23.92
CA ALA A 85 -11.90 -17.87 -25.25
C ALA A 85 -10.39 -17.54 -25.27
N ARG A 86 -9.92 -16.66 -24.38
CA ARG A 86 -8.50 -16.24 -24.31
C ARG A 86 -7.55 -17.28 -23.74
N GLY A 87 -8.05 -18.29 -23.02
CA GLY A 87 -7.25 -19.37 -22.45
C GLY A 87 -7.25 -20.67 -23.28
N ARG A 88 -7.76 -20.62 -24.52
CA ARG A 88 -7.92 -21.77 -25.42
C ARG A 88 -6.95 -21.74 -26.62
N LEU A 89 -5.89 -20.95 -26.56
CA LEU A 89 -4.76 -20.99 -27.51
C LEU A 89 -3.60 -21.75 -26.90
#